data_AF-A0A1F8WXB5-F1
#
_entry.id   AF-A0A1F8WXB5-F1
#
_cell.length_a   1.000
_cell.length_b   1.000
_cell.length_c   1.000
_cell.angle_alpha   90.00
_cell.angle_beta   90.00
_cell.angle_gamma   90.00
#
_symmetry.space_group_name_H-M   'P 1'
#
loop_
_entity.id
_entity.type
_entity.pdbx_description
1 polymer ?
#
loop_
_entity_poly.entity_id
_entity_poly.type
_entity_poly.pdbx_seq_one_letter_code
_entity_poly.pdbx_strand_id
1 'polypeptide(L)' 'MKREGTKSKVLFTEKLHVENKTLFVDLKENEGGRFLQVAELSNDRRSTVVIPFTGLAAFMEVLQKIAGTTF' A
#
# COMPACT_ATOMS: atom_id res chain seq x y z
N MET A 1 -13.49 10.26 -21.17
CA MET A 1 -13.84 8.86 -20.85
C MET A 1 -13.38 8.58 -19.41
N LYS A 2 -14.28 8.62 -18.42
CA LYS A 2 -13.95 8.21 -17.05
C LYS A 2 -13.70 6.71 -17.10
N ARG A 3 -12.48 6.25 -16.82
CA ARG A 3 -12.23 4.82 -16.63
C ARG A 3 -13.03 4.41 -15.39
N GLU A 4 -14.17 3.75 -15.58
CA GLU A 4 -14.80 2.98 -14.52
C GLU A 4 -13.72 2.03 -14.01
N GLY A 5 -13.19 2.32 -12.82
CA GLY A 5 -12.05 1.59 -12.29
C GLY A 5 -12.43 0.12 -12.18
N THR A 6 -11.66 -0.75 -12.85
CA THR A 6 -11.80 -2.20 -12.75
C THR A 6 -11.94 -2.58 -11.27
N LYS A 7 -13.11 -3.09 -10.89
CA LYS A 7 -13.46 -3.40 -9.50
C LYS A 7 -12.42 -4.38 -8.96
N SER A 8 -11.64 -3.97 -7.98
CA SER A 8 -10.62 -4.82 -7.38
C SER A 8 -11.20 -5.58 -6.18
N LYS A 9 -10.85 -6.87 -6.06
CA LYS A 9 -11.17 -7.70 -4.90
C LYS A 9 -10.12 -7.49 -3.83
N VAL A 10 -10.53 -7.26 -2.59
CA VAL A 10 -9.62 -7.22 -1.43
C VAL A 10 -9.34 -8.66 -1.00
N LEU A 11 -8.06 -9.00 -0.91
CA LEU A 11 -7.57 -10.31 -0.47
C LEU A 11 -7.12 -10.27 0.99
N PHE A 12 -6.56 -9.14 1.42
CA PHE A 12 -6.08 -8.92 2.78
C PHE A 12 -6.10 -7.42 3.10
N THR A 13 -6.36 -7.07 4.35
CA THR A 13 -6.32 -5.70 4.85
C THR A 13 -5.70 -5.71 6.23
N GLU A 14 -4.78 -4.77 6.46
CA GLU A 14 -4.21 -4.48 7.76
C GLU A 14 -4.30 -2.99 8.06
N LYS A 15 -4.51 -2.65 9.33
CA LYS A 15 -4.55 -1.26 9.80
C LYS A 15 -3.40 -1.04 10.77
N LEU A 16 -2.54 -0.09 10.45
CA LEU A 16 -1.43 0.32 11.28
C LEU A 16 -1.65 1.74 11.79
N HIS A 17 -1.48 1.96 13.10
CA HIS A 17 -1.49 3.28 13.72
C HIS A 17 -0.08 3.63 14.18
N VAL A 18 0.47 4.73 13.69
CA VAL A 18 1.81 5.22 14.01
C VAL A 18 1.73 6.71 14.25
N GLU A 19 2.08 7.14 15.47
CA GLU A 19 1.95 8.54 15.91
C GLU A 19 0.52 9.08 15.66
N ASN A 20 0.38 10.13 14.84
CA ASN A 20 -0.91 10.71 14.46
C ASN A 20 -1.44 10.20 13.11
N LYS A 21 -0.81 9.16 12.55
CA LYS A 21 -1.14 8.62 11.22
C LYS A 21 -1.84 7.28 11.33
N THR A 22 -2.84 7.09 10.46
CA THR A 22 -3.43 5.78 10.23
C THR A 22 -3.10 5.32 8.83
N LEU A 23 -2.43 4.18 8.73
CA LEU A 23 -2.07 3.52 7.48
C LEU A 23 -3.00 2.31 7.26
N PHE A 24 -3.61 2.22 6.10
CA PHE A 24 -4.33 1.03 5.64
C PHE A 24 -3.50 0.36 4.56
N VAL A 25 -3.17 -0.91 4.76
CA VAL A 25 -2.38 -1.71 3.84
C VAL A 25 -3.27 -2.83 3.31
N ASP A 26 -3.69 -2.71 2.06
CA ASP A 26 -4.56 -3.68 1.40
C ASP A 26 -3.79 -4.45 0.32
N LEU A 27 -3.90 -5.78 0.31
CA LEU A 27 -3.58 -6.57 -0.87
C LEU A 27 -4.86 -6.73 -1.70
N LYS A 28 -4.82 -6.27 -2.96
CA LYS A 28 -5.96 -6.32 -3.89
C LYS A 28 -5.59 -7.04 -5.18
N GLU A 29 -6.61 -7.52 -5.87
CA GLU A 29 -6.48 -8.20 -7.16
C GLU A 29 -7.53 -7.68 -8.15
N ASN A 30 -7.13 -7.43 -9.38
CA ASN A 30 -8.02 -7.16 -10.52
C ASN A 30 -7.51 -7.90 -11.77
N GLU A 31 -8.09 -7.62 -12.94
CA GLU A 31 -7.68 -8.25 -14.21
C GLU A 31 -6.20 -8.00 -14.57
N GLY A 32 -5.60 -6.92 -14.06
CA GLY A 32 -4.17 -6.61 -14.22
C GLY A 32 -3.26 -7.32 -13.22
N GLY A 33 -3.80 -8.17 -12.35
CA GLY A 33 -3.07 -8.92 -11.34
C GLY A 33 -3.18 -8.32 -9.94
N ARG A 34 -2.25 -8.72 -9.07
CA ARG A 34 -2.22 -8.33 -7.65
C ARG A 34 -1.38 -7.08 -7.43
N PHE A 35 -1.80 -6.27 -6.46
CA PHE A 35 -1.08 -5.09 -6.02
C PHE A 35 -1.36 -4.79 -4.56
N LEU A 36 -0.38 -4.19 -3.89
CA LEU A 36 -0.55 -3.61 -2.57
C LEU A 36 -1.00 -2.16 -2.72
N GLN A 37 -2.01 -1.74 -1.98
CA GLN A 37 -2.41 -0.35 -1.86
C GLN A 37 -2.19 0.11 -0.41
N VAL A 38 -1.32 1.09 -0.23
CA VAL A 38 -1.07 1.70 1.09
C VAL A 38 -1.69 3.08 1.11
N ALA A 39 -2.68 3.30 1.98
CA ALA A 39 -3.33 4.59 2.16
C ALA A 39 -2.98 5.18 3.53
N GLU A 40 -2.41 6.37 3.53
CA GLU A 40 -2.16 7.18 4.72
C GLU A 40 -3.32 8.16 4.92
N LEU A 41 -3.89 8.17 6.12
CA LEU A 41 -4.76 9.22 6.62
C LEU A 41 -4.00 10.01 7.69
N SER A 42 -3.82 11.31 7.44
CA SER A 42 -3.23 12.26 8.39
C SER A 42 -4.10 13.52 8.42
N ASN A 43 -4.73 13.82 9.55
CA ASN A 43 -5.74 14.88 9.67
C ASN A 43 -6.79 14.74 8.55
N ASP A 44 -6.94 15.76 7.70
CA ASP A 44 -7.88 15.77 6.57
C ASP A 44 -7.24 15.38 5.22
N ARG A 45 -5.98 14.94 5.20
CA ARG A 45 -5.29 14.55 3.97
C ARG A 45 -5.20 13.04 3.85
N ARG A 46 -5.62 12.53 2.69
CA ARG A 46 -5.42 11.14 2.28
C ARG A 46 -4.36 11.07 1.19
N SER A 47 -3.32 10.27 1.42
CA SER A 47 -2.31 9.93 0.41
C SER A 47 -2.39 8.43 0.13
N THR A 48 -2.08 8.00 -1.09
CA THR A 48 -2.13 6.58 -1.44
C THR A 48 -1.02 6.24 -2.43
N VAL A 49 -0.33 5.13 -2.18
CA VAL A 49 0.62 4.52 -3.11
C VAL A 49 0.13 3.12 -3.48
N VAL A 50 0.38 2.73 -4.73
CA VAL A 50 0.08 1.40 -5.25
C VAL A 50 1.38 0.75 -5.70
N ILE A 51 1.63 -0.47 -5.23
CA ILE A 51 2.83 -1.24 -5.50
C ILE A 51 2.39 -2.54 -6.19
N PRO A 52 2.79 -2.80 -7.44
CA PRO A 52 2.54 -4.09 -8.08
C PRO A 52 3.11 -5.22 -7.25
N PHE A 53 2.38 -6.34 -7.13
CA PHE A 53 2.81 -7.46 -6.30
C PHE A 53 4.17 -8.04 -6.75
N THR A 54 4.47 -7.96 -8.05
CA THR A 54 5.76 -8.37 -8.63
C THR A 54 6.96 -7.60 -8.07
N GLY A 55 6.77 -6.36 -7.61
CA GLY A 55 7.82 -5.53 -7.01
C GLY A 55 7.92 -5.64 -5.49
N LEU A 56 7.04 -6.43 -4.84
CA LEU A 56 6.90 -6.41 -3.38
C LEU A 56 8.16 -6.93 -2.66
N ALA A 57 8.83 -7.96 -3.18
CA ALA A 57 10.06 -8.49 -2.58
C ALA A 57 11.17 -7.43 -2.53
N ALA A 58 11.46 -6.77 -3.66
CA ALA A 58 12.45 -5.70 -3.72
C ALA A 58 12.06 -4.50 -2.85
N PHE A 59 10.77 -4.17 -2.76
CA PHE A 59 10.28 -3.13 -1.88
C PHE A 59 10.56 -3.46 -0.39
N MET A 60 10.30 -4.71 0.02
CA MET A 60 10.58 -5.18 1.38
C MET A 60 12.08 -5.18 1.72
N GLU A 61 12.95 -5.56 0.77
CA GLU A 61 14.40 -5.47 0.95
C GLU A 61 14.87 -4.03 1.23
N VAL A 62 14.31 -3.05 0.50
CA VAL A 62 14.60 -1.63 0.72
C VAL A 62 14.12 -1.18 2.11
N LEU A 63 12.90 -1.54 2.51
CA LEU A 63 12.38 -1.20 3.84
C LEU A 63 13.23 -1.81 4.96
N GLN A 64 13.62 -3.08 4.83
CA GLN A 64 14.48 -3.76 5.81
C GLN A 64 15.84 -3.09 5.92
N LYS A 65 16.43 -2.68 4.79
CA LYS A 65 17.69 -1.94 4.76
C LYS A 65 17.55 -0.59 5.47
N ILE A 66 16.49 0.15 5.20
CA ILE A 66 16.22 1.44 5.87
C ILE A 66 16.06 1.24 7.38
N ALA A 67 15.25 0.26 7.80
CA ALA A 67 15.00 -0.02 9.21
C ALA A 67 16.25 -0.47 9.98
N GLY A 68 17.16 -1.17 9.31
CA GLY A 68 18.45 -1.59 9.88
C GLY A 68 19.54 -0.52 9.84
N THR A 69 19.31 0.63 9.21
CA THR A 69 20.31 1.71 9.12
C THR A 69 20.14 2.66 10.30
N THR A 70 21.22 2.90 11.05
CA THR A 70 21.27 3.96 12.06
C THR A 70 21.71 5.26 11.38
N PHE A 71 20.93 6.33 11.56
CA PHE A 71 21.24 7.69 11.10
C PHE A 71 21.67 8.57 12.27
#